data_AF-T1JV29-F1
#
_entry.id   AF-T1JV29-F1
#
_cell.length_a   1.000
_cell.length_b   1.000
_cell.length_c   1.000
_cell.angle_alpha   90.00
_cell.angle_beta   90.00
_cell.angle_gamma   90.00
#
_symmetry.space_group_name_H-M   'P 1'
#
loop_
_entity.id
_entity.type
_entity.pdbx_description
1 polymer ?
#
loop_
_entity_poly.entity_id
_entity_poly.type
_entity_poly.pdbx_seq_one_letter_code
_entity_poly.pdbx_strand_id
1 'polypeptide(L)'
;MGLYIRFWCICQENMIALGITETPLKGHGMEQIRFILIILTPTIEDIFNSFNDHSLRFDLLDSSKESIKEILKDKAAELSTKSNQVKRKVIHGLDTSLWENISRRVRCYHTDFVDGIVGKKTIHKTLATSLFLYFGCILPAIAFGLLNSKNTNGLIGIHLETHCLALVGQAFGYHCNYCTVVYEISEQLDVDFFVMYATVGFWNTLFVLAYAVFGWSKLIKYATRSVEEIFAQFITICFFYDAINDCVESFNKYYHTKACANFRKLTDGELNVTTLETPIICQREDSLLHLLLALGTVWLSLRTYKFNQRYAWYSSTFTTSCSFLRSLADTEERNNQGLIETHIIRVRETRITALLSNILIGLSLFMIPYPLNLISTPVLDGLFLYCAFASFRGSSMFQRICLLFQEQSSYPPNHYVRRARQRIVHLFTVCEIIQLVILVYVGLIAPWAYLKMAFPVFIALLIPVRHFILPIFLDKKTLKLLDSYG
;
A
#
# COMPACT_ATOMS: atom_id res chain seq x y z
N MET A 1 -15.72 -18.39 -59.74
CA MET A 1 -16.61 -18.11 -58.60
C MET A 1 -15.69 -17.90 -57.41
N GLY A 2 -15.32 -16.67 -57.09
CA GLY A 2 -14.35 -16.37 -56.04
C GLY A 2 -15.04 -15.59 -54.92
N LEU A 3 -15.46 -16.28 -53.87
CA LEU A 3 -15.95 -15.65 -52.64
C LEU A 3 -14.71 -15.12 -51.88
N TYR A 4 -14.50 -13.80 -51.88
CA TYR A 4 -13.45 -13.18 -51.06
C TYR A 4 -14.06 -12.81 -49.69
N ILE A 5 -13.79 -13.65 -48.68
CA ILE A 5 -14.19 -13.36 -47.29
C ILE A 5 -13.07 -12.55 -46.63
N ARG A 6 -13.32 -11.28 -46.31
CA ARG A 6 -12.42 -10.47 -45.47
C ARG A 6 -12.86 -10.52 -44.02
N PHE A 7 -12.06 -11.16 -43.18
CA PHE A 7 -12.27 -11.19 -41.73
C PHE A 7 -11.83 -9.88 -41.10
N TRP A 8 -12.77 -9.16 -40.47
CA TRP A 8 -12.47 -8.02 -39.59
C TRP A 8 -12.67 -8.45 -38.14
N CYS A 9 -11.66 -8.25 -37.31
CA CYS A 9 -11.73 -8.52 -35.87
C CYS A 9 -11.88 -7.19 -35.12
N ILE A 10 -13.02 -6.98 -34.47
CA ILE A 10 -13.25 -5.86 -33.56
C ILE A 10 -13.29 -6.43 -32.14
N CYS A 11 -12.30 -6.07 -31.32
CA CYS A 11 -12.17 -6.53 -29.94
C CYS A 11 -12.70 -5.47 -28.96
N GLN A 12 -13.82 -5.75 -28.31
CA GLN A 12 -14.30 -5.02 -27.13
C GLN A 12 -14.92 -6.03 -26.15
N GLU A 13 -14.47 -5.99 -24.89
CA GLU A 13 -15.03 -6.75 -23.75
C GLU A 13 -15.42 -8.20 -24.04
N ASN A 14 -14.45 -9.11 -24.18
CA ASN A 14 -14.68 -10.56 -24.25
C ASN A 14 -15.61 -11.05 -25.38
N MET A 15 -15.83 -10.25 -26.41
CA MET A 15 -16.64 -10.59 -27.58
C MET A 15 -15.82 -10.44 -28.87
N ILE A 16 -16.02 -11.36 -29.82
CA ILE A 16 -15.41 -11.32 -31.15
C ILE A 16 -16.53 -11.30 -32.19
N ALA A 17 -16.59 -10.23 -32.97
CA ALA A 17 -17.51 -10.13 -34.11
C ALA A 17 -16.82 -10.63 -35.37
N LEU A 18 -17.47 -11.54 -36.10
CA LEU A 18 -17.01 -12.10 -37.37
C LEU A 18 -17.92 -11.57 -38.48
N GLY A 19 -17.40 -10.68 -39.34
CA GLY A 19 -18.11 -10.14 -40.49
C GLY A 19 -17.88 -10.98 -41.74
N ILE A 20 -18.94 -11.32 -42.46
CA ILE A 20 -18.86 -11.90 -43.81
C ILE A 20 -19.32 -10.84 -44.80
N THR A 21 -18.47 -10.55 -45.78
CA THR A 21 -18.74 -9.63 -46.88
C THR A 21 -19.09 -10.41 -48.14
N GLU A 22 -20.31 -10.25 -48.65
CA GLU A 22 -20.69 -10.75 -49.98
C GLU A 22 -20.55 -9.60 -50.98
N THR A 23 -19.72 -9.75 -52.01
CA THR A 23 -19.69 -8.81 -53.13
C THR A 23 -20.75 -9.20 -54.17
N PRO A 24 -21.65 -8.29 -54.58
CA PRO A 24 -22.59 -8.59 -55.66
C PRO A 24 -21.86 -8.63 -57.01
N LEU A 25 -22.16 -9.64 -57.81
CA LEU A 25 -21.72 -9.75 -59.20
C LEU A 25 -22.43 -8.69 -60.05
N LYS A 26 -21.70 -7.61 -60.35
CA LYS A 26 -22.00 -6.47 -61.24
C LYS A 26 -22.88 -5.36 -60.66
N GLY A 27 -22.33 -4.15 -60.68
CA GLY A 27 -23.04 -2.87 -60.54
C GLY A 27 -22.91 -2.24 -59.16
N HIS A 28 -22.65 -0.93 -59.14
CA HIS A 28 -22.63 -0.09 -57.95
C HIS A 28 -23.90 -0.26 -57.10
N GLY A 29 -23.81 -1.08 -56.07
CA GLY A 29 -24.86 -1.33 -55.09
C GLY A 29 -24.24 -1.56 -53.72
N MET A 30 -24.90 -1.09 -52.67
CA MET A 30 -24.38 -1.14 -51.29
C MET A 30 -23.99 -2.57 -50.89
N GLU A 31 -22.76 -2.71 -50.40
CA GLU A 31 -22.26 -3.95 -49.82
C GLU A 31 -23.12 -4.36 -48.61
N GLN A 32 -23.78 -5.52 -48.68
CA GLN A 32 -24.41 -6.11 -47.50
C GLN A 32 -23.33 -6.78 -46.64
N ILE A 33 -22.96 -6.11 -45.55
CA ILE A 33 -22.09 -6.69 -44.52
C ILE A 33 -22.99 -7.40 -43.50
N ARG A 34 -22.89 -8.72 -43.39
CA ARG A 34 -23.57 -9.48 -42.31
C ARG A 34 -22.57 -9.79 -41.21
N PHE A 35 -22.88 -9.36 -39.99
CA PHE A 35 -22.11 -9.66 -38.79
C PHE A 35 -22.66 -10.92 -38.10
N ILE A 36 -21.78 -11.86 -37.79
CA ILE A 36 -22.04 -12.97 -36.86
C ILE A 36 -21.28 -12.62 -35.58
N LEU A 37 -22.01 -12.25 -34.53
CA LEU A 37 -21.43 -11.92 -33.23
C LEU A 37 -21.16 -13.21 -32.46
N ILE A 38 -19.90 -13.47 -32.13
CA ILE A 38 -19.46 -14.67 -31.40
C ILE A 38 -19.00 -14.26 -30.00
N ILE A 39 -19.72 -14.72 -28.98
CA ILE A 39 -19.35 -14.54 -27.58
C ILE A 39 -18.57 -15.78 -27.14
N LEU A 40 -17.24 -15.73 -27.19
CA LEU A 40 -16.37 -16.80 -26.72
C LEU A 40 -15.32 -16.23 -25.76
N THR A 41 -15.21 -16.83 -24.58
CA THR A 41 -14.04 -16.69 -23.68
C THR A 41 -13.52 -18.08 -23.33
N PRO A 42 -12.17 -18.28 -23.26
CA PRO A 42 -11.38 -17.70 -22.16
C PRO A 42 -10.10 -16.91 -22.49
N THR A 43 -9.49 -16.96 -23.68
CA THR A 43 -8.15 -16.35 -23.93
C THR A 43 -7.91 -15.96 -25.39
N ILE A 44 -7.28 -14.80 -25.65
CA ILE A 44 -7.11 -14.24 -27.02
C ILE A 44 -6.18 -15.10 -27.90
N GLU A 45 -5.13 -15.71 -27.33
CA GLU A 45 -4.15 -16.53 -28.06
C GLU A 45 -4.74 -17.85 -28.59
N ASP A 46 -5.53 -18.55 -27.79
CA ASP A 46 -6.14 -19.84 -28.18
C ASP A 46 -7.16 -19.65 -29.31
N ILE A 47 -7.83 -18.50 -29.32
CA ILE A 47 -8.77 -18.13 -30.38
C ILE A 47 -8.01 -17.84 -31.68
N PHE A 48 -6.91 -17.08 -31.60
CA PHE A 48 -6.10 -16.76 -32.77
C PHE A 48 -5.51 -18.01 -33.42
N ASN A 49 -5.04 -18.96 -32.61
CA ASN A 49 -4.53 -20.24 -33.09
C ASN A 49 -5.64 -21.11 -33.70
N SER A 50 -6.84 -21.13 -33.13
CA SER A 50 -7.97 -21.91 -33.67
C SER A 50 -8.46 -21.39 -35.02
N PHE A 51 -8.39 -20.07 -35.27
CA PHE A 51 -8.75 -19.50 -36.58
C PHE A 51 -7.62 -19.54 -37.60
N ASN A 52 -6.39 -19.89 -37.20
CA ASN A 52 -5.29 -20.20 -38.11
C ASN A 52 -5.29 -21.66 -38.59
N ASP A 53 -6.14 -22.50 -38.01
CA ASP A 53 -6.26 -23.91 -38.38
C ASP A 53 -6.89 -24.06 -39.77
N HIS A 54 -6.18 -24.73 -40.68
CA HIS A 54 -6.51 -24.73 -42.10
C HIS A 54 -7.76 -25.57 -42.40
N SER A 55 -8.02 -26.60 -41.58
CA SER A 55 -9.19 -27.48 -41.63
C SER A 55 -10.48 -26.73 -41.29
N LEU A 56 -10.47 -25.99 -40.17
CA LEU A 56 -11.62 -25.22 -39.70
C LEU A 56 -12.01 -24.11 -40.67
N ARG A 57 -11.03 -23.51 -41.36
CA ARG A 57 -11.31 -22.56 -42.45
C ARG A 57 -12.01 -23.20 -43.63
N PHE A 58 -11.60 -24.40 -44.05
CA PHE A 58 -12.26 -25.12 -45.15
C PHE A 58 -13.68 -25.56 -44.78
N ASP A 59 -13.88 -26.08 -43.57
CA ASP A 59 -15.20 -26.50 -43.10
C ASP A 59 -16.18 -25.31 -43.03
N LEU A 60 -15.70 -24.13 -42.67
CA LEU A 60 -16.50 -22.89 -42.68
C LEU A 60 -16.79 -22.38 -44.09
N LEU A 61 -15.96 -22.72 -45.08
CA LEU A 61 -16.13 -22.28 -46.48
C LEU A 61 -17.13 -23.14 -47.25
N ASP A 62 -17.27 -24.42 -46.90
CA ASP A 62 -18.12 -25.39 -47.62
C ASP A 62 -19.52 -25.57 -47.00
N SER A 63 -19.77 -24.97 -45.82
CA SER A 63 -20.96 -25.23 -45.00
C SER A 63 -22.10 -24.22 -45.18
N SER A 64 -23.34 -24.70 -45.06
CA SER A 64 -24.56 -23.87 -45.00
C SER A 64 -24.66 -23.07 -43.68
N LYS A 65 -25.52 -22.02 -43.62
CA LYS A 65 -25.67 -21.11 -42.46
C LYS A 65 -26.02 -21.82 -41.14
N GLU A 66 -26.80 -22.89 -41.19
CA GLU A 66 -27.24 -23.63 -40.00
C GLU A 66 -26.13 -24.55 -39.48
N SER A 67 -25.40 -25.21 -40.40
CA SER A 67 -24.23 -26.04 -40.10
C SER A 67 -23.05 -25.24 -39.51
N ILE A 68 -22.84 -23.99 -39.93
CA ILE A 68 -21.79 -23.12 -39.35
C ILE A 68 -22.02 -22.90 -37.85
N LYS A 69 -23.28 -22.74 -37.43
CA LYS A 69 -23.63 -22.51 -36.03
C LYS A 69 -23.34 -23.75 -35.16
N GLU A 70 -23.52 -24.95 -35.71
CA GLU A 70 -23.22 -26.21 -35.00
C GLU A 70 -21.71 -26.45 -34.89
N ILE A 71 -20.96 -26.27 -35.98
CA ILE A 71 -19.49 -26.40 -36.00
C ILE A 71 -18.84 -25.47 -34.96
N LEU A 72 -19.33 -24.22 -34.86
CA LEU A 72 -18.83 -23.26 -33.90
C LEU A 72 -19.21 -23.60 -32.45
N LYS A 73 -20.41 -24.16 -32.22
CA LYS A 73 -20.83 -24.61 -30.88
C LYS A 73 -19.98 -25.78 -30.39
N ASP A 74 -19.67 -26.72 -31.27
CA ASP A 74 -18.85 -27.88 -30.93
C ASP A 74 -17.41 -27.46 -30.62
N LYS A 75 -16.85 -26.53 -31.40
CA LYS A 75 -15.51 -25.99 -31.12
C LYS A 75 -15.46 -25.19 -29.83
N ALA A 76 -16.52 -24.45 -29.51
CA ALA A 76 -16.67 -23.77 -28.23
C ALA A 76 -16.73 -24.74 -27.05
N ALA A 77 -17.47 -25.85 -27.20
CA ALA A 77 -17.55 -26.90 -26.19
C ALA A 77 -16.18 -27.58 -25.97
N GLU A 78 -15.41 -27.82 -27.03
CA GLU A 78 -14.05 -28.35 -26.97
C GLU A 78 -13.08 -27.42 -26.22
N LEU A 79 -13.12 -26.12 -26.51
CA LEU A 79 -12.29 -25.13 -25.82
C LEU A 79 -12.67 -24.98 -24.34
N SER A 80 -13.97 -25.03 -24.03
CA SER A 80 -14.47 -24.98 -22.65
C SER A 80 -14.03 -26.21 -21.83
N THR A 81 -14.02 -27.40 -22.43
CA THR A 81 -13.60 -28.64 -21.78
C THR A 81 -12.10 -28.69 -21.56
N LYS A 82 -11.29 -28.24 -22.53
CA LYS A 82 -9.83 -28.04 -22.34
C LYS A 82 -9.52 -27.05 -21.22
N SER A 83 -10.20 -25.90 -21.19
CA SER A 83 -10.06 -24.91 -20.12
C SER A 83 -10.42 -25.48 -18.74
N ASN A 84 -11.50 -26.26 -18.66
CA ASN A 84 -11.93 -26.91 -17.43
C ASN A 84 -10.99 -28.04 -16.98
N GLN A 85 -10.38 -28.78 -17.90
CA GLN A 85 -9.35 -29.78 -17.58
C GLN A 85 -8.06 -29.13 -17.07
N VAL A 86 -7.61 -28.02 -17.68
CA VAL A 86 -6.48 -27.23 -17.19
C VAL A 86 -6.78 -26.68 -15.79
N LYS A 87 -7.96 -26.10 -15.58
CA LYS A 87 -8.40 -25.65 -14.24
C LYS A 87 -8.44 -26.79 -13.23
N ARG A 88 -8.92 -27.99 -13.59
CA ARG A 88 -8.93 -29.17 -12.69
C ARG A 88 -7.54 -29.69 -12.37
N LYS A 89 -6.59 -29.68 -13.30
CA LYS A 89 -5.18 -30.04 -13.05
C LYS A 89 -4.50 -29.05 -12.09
N VAL A 90 -4.84 -27.77 -12.17
CA VAL A 90 -4.31 -26.71 -11.29
C VAL A 90 -4.84 -26.83 -9.84
N ILE A 91 -5.95 -27.54 -9.61
CA ILE A 91 -6.58 -27.64 -8.28
C ILE A 91 -5.94 -28.71 -7.38
N HIS A 92 -5.12 -29.64 -7.90
CA HIS A 92 -4.70 -30.84 -7.16
C HIS A 92 -3.21 -31.00 -6.80
N GLY A 93 -2.37 -29.99 -7.00
CA GLY A 93 -0.97 -30.03 -6.54
C GLY A 93 -0.77 -29.23 -5.25
N LEU A 94 -0.25 -29.87 -4.20
CA LEU A 94 0.39 -29.14 -3.09
C LEU A 94 1.54 -28.32 -3.71
N ASP A 95 1.35 -27.00 -3.71
CA ASP A 95 2.29 -25.93 -4.07
C ASP A 95 2.68 -25.69 -5.55
N THR A 96 1.73 -25.69 -6.49
CA THR A 96 1.99 -25.04 -7.79
C THR A 96 2.13 -23.51 -7.66
N SER A 97 1.53 -22.89 -6.64
CA SER A 97 1.46 -21.43 -6.53
C SER A 97 2.80 -20.76 -6.21
N LEU A 98 3.62 -21.32 -5.31
CA LEU A 98 4.95 -20.75 -5.03
C LEU A 98 5.87 -20.94 -6.22
N TRP A 99 5.87 -22.14 -6.82
CA TRP A 99 6.70 -22.43 -7.98
C TRP A 99 6.32 -21.59 -9.20
N GLU A 100 5.03 -21.38 -9.46
CA GLU A 100 4.55 -20.48 -10.51
C GLU A 100 5.02 -19.03 -10.27
N ASN A 101 4.97 -18.55 -9.03
CA ASN A 101 5.46 -17.21 -8.68
C ASN A 101 6.98 -17.07 -8.90
N ILE A 102 7.76 -18.08 -8.47
CA ILE A 102 9.22 -18.11 -8.67
C ILE A 102 9.55 -18.17 -10.15
N SER A 103 8.94 -19.11 -10.90
CA SER A 103 9.18 -19.30 -12.33
C SER A 103 8.89 -18.02 -13.13
N ARG A 104 7.77 -17.35 -12.85
CA ARG A 104 7.42 -16.06 -13.47
C ARG A 104 8.44 -14.97 -13.15
N ARG A 105 8.93 -14.88 -11.91
CA ARG A 105 9.86 -13.81 -11.51
C ARG A 105 11.28 -14.05 -11.98
N VAL A 106 11.77 -15.30 -11.96
CA VAL A 106 13.13 -15.66 -12.40
C VAL A 106 13.38 -15.24 -13.85
N ARG A 107 12.38 -15.40 -14.74
CA ARG A 107 12.50 -14.99 -16.15
C ARG A 107 12.74 -13.49 -16.33
N CYS A 108 12.10 -12.66 -15.51
CA CYS A 108 12.23 -11.20 -15.56
C CYS A 108 13.34 -10.66 -14.65
N TYR A 109 13.99 -11.50 -13.84
CA TYR A 109 14.91 -11.04 -12.81
C TYR A 109 16.12 -10.31 -13.39
N HIS A 110 16.67 -10.82 -14.50
CA HIS A 110 17.77 -10.18 -15.19
C HIS A 110 17.35 -8.86 -15.86
N THR A 111 16.16 -8.83 -16.48
CA THR A 111 15.66 -7.63 -17.16
C THR A 111 15.42 -6.48 -16.17
N ASP A 112 15.01 -6.76 -14.93
CA ASP A 112 14.81 -5.72 -13.90
C ASP A 112 16.09 -4.93 -13.56
N PHE A 113 17.27 -5.54 -13.71
CA PHE A 113 18.56 -4.85 -13.50
C PHE A 113 18.92 -4.00 -14.72
N VAL A 114 18.71 -4.52 -15.92
CA VAL A 114 18.96 -3.79 -17.17
C VAL A 114 18.04 -2.57 -17.28
N ASP A 115 16.76 -2.73 -16.94
CA ASP A 115 15.73 -1.67 -16.97
C ASP A 115 16.00 -0.55 -15.96
N GLY A 116 16.82 -0.80 -14.93
CA GLY A 116 17.24 0.21 -13.95
C GLY A 116 18.35 1.14 -14.43
N ILE A 117 19.11 0.76 -15.47
CA ILE A 117 20.26 1.50 -15.99
C ILE A 117 19.97 2.03 -17.40
N VAL A 118 19.38 1.19 -18.26
CA VAL A 118 19.23 1.46 -19.68
C VAL A 118 17.94 2.25 -19.92
N GLY A 119 18.05 3.44 -20.51
CA GLY A 119 16.91 4.19 -21.03
C GLY A 119 16.96 5.71 -20.79
N LYS A 120 16.06 6.42 -21.48
CA LYS A 120 15.99 7.88 -21.44
C LYS A 120 15.57 8.35 -20.04
N LYS A 121 16.41 9.19 -19.43
CA LYS A 121 16.25 9.72 -18.06
C LYS A 121 16.15 8.62 -16.98
N THR A 122 16.47 7.37 -17.29
CA THR A 122 16.35 6.24 -16.35
C THR A 122 17.32 6.40 -15.19
N ILE A 123 18.60 6.64 -15.45
CA ILE A 123 19.60 6.74 -14.37
C ILE A 123 19.27 7.83 -13.35
N HIS A 124 18.78 8.99 -13.80
CA HIS A 124 18.37 10.07 -12.92
C HIS A 124 17.12 9.70 -12.12
N LYS A 125 16.13 9.03 -12.73
CA LYS A 125 14.94 8.56 -12.00
C LYS A 125 15.29 7.47 -10.98
N THR A 126 16.14 6.52 -11.36
CA THR A 126 16.63 5.45 -10.48
C THR A 126 17.38 6.06 -9.31
N LEU A 127 18.38 6.93 -9.53
CA LEU A 127 19.15 7.58 -8.46
C LEU A 127 18.27 8.44 -7.55
N ALA A 128 17.40 9.27 -8.11
CA ALA A 128 16.47 10.09 -7.32
C ALA A 128 15.53 9.22 -6.48
N THR A 129 15.02 8.13 -7.05
CA THR A 129 14.16 7.18 -6.34
C THR A 129 14.93 6.41 -5.26
N SER A 130 16.18 6.01 -5.50
CA SER A 130 17.03 5.36 -4.48
C SER A 130 17.29 6.26 -3.28
N LEU A 131 17.58 7.55 -3.53
CA LEU A 131 17.76 8.55 -2.47
C LEU A 131 16.46 8.79 -1.70
N PHE A 132 15.34 8.86 -2.41
CA PHE A 132 14.02 8.95 -1.79
C PHE A 132 13.74 7.74 -0.89
N LEU A 133 14.01 6.53 -1.39
CA LEU A 133 13.82 5.29 -0.64
C LEU A 133 14.76 5.19 0.57
N TYR A 134 16.00 5.67 0.44
CA TYR A 134 16.94 5.78 1.56
C TYR A 134 16.38 6.63 2.71
N PHE A 135 15.98 7.87 2.45
CA PHE A 135 15.40 8.74 3.49
C PHE A 135 14.06 8.21 4.01
N GLY A 136 13.23 7.63 3.12
CA GLY A 136 11.95 7.05 3.47
C GLY A 136 12.05 5.83 4.39
N CYS A 137 13.16 5.10 4.37
CA CYS A 137 13.36 3.92 5.21
C CYS A 137 14.21 4.20 6.45
N ILE A 138 15.20 5.07 6.36
CA ILE A 138 16.09 5.36 7.50
C ILE A 138 15.38 6.14 8.60
N LEU A 139 14.49 7.09 8.27
CA LEU A 139 13.82 7.93 9.26
C LEU A 139 12.86 7.12 10.15
N PRO A 140 11.96 6.27 9.60
CA PRO A 140 11.17 5.36 10.43
C PRO A 140 12.04 4.38 11.23
N ALA A 141 13.12 3.85 10.66
CA ALA A 141 14.00 2.91 11.36
C ALA A 141 14.73 3.55 12.56
N ILE A 142 15.16 4.81 12.44
CA ILE A 142 15.74 5.55 13.56
C ILE A 142 14.70 5.76 14.66
N ALA A 143 13.50 6.19 14.28
CA ALA A 143 12.44 6.48 15.23
C ALA A 143 11.96 5.22 15.97
N PHE A 144 11.72 4.12 15.25
CA PHE A 144 11.39 2.83 15.87
C PHE A 144 12.57 2.29 16.69
N GLY A 145 13.82 2.48 16.24
CA GLY A 145 15.01 2.10 17.02
C GLY A 145 15.15 2.87 18.32
N LEU A 146 14.81 4.16 18.32
CA LEU A 146 14.76 4.99 19.52
C LEU A 146 13.64 4.56 20.47
N LEU A 147 12.45 4.28 19.92
CA LEU A 147 11.30 3.81 20.70
C LEU A 147 11.58 2.45 21.34
N ASN A 148 12.17 1.53 20.58
CA ASN A 148 12.58 0.22 21.07
C ASN A 148 13.67 0.33 22.15
N SER A 149 14.61 1.25 21.98
CA SER A 149 15.64 1.52 22.99
C SER A 149 15.04 2.01 24.31
N LYS A 150 14.08 2.95 24.24
CA LYS A 150 13.35 3.42 25.43
C LYS A 150 12.60 2.27 26.13
N ASN A 151 11.93 1.41 25.37
CA ASN A 151 11.09 0.35 25.91
C ASN A 151 11.88 -0.87 26.42
N THR A 152 13.08 -1.12 25.91
CA THR A 152 13.91 -2.30 26.25
C THR A 152 15.13 -1.94 27.09
N ASN A 153 15.10 -0.80 27.80
CA ASN A 153 16.22 -0.30 28.61
C ASN A 153 17.56 -0.23 27.84
N GLY A 154 17.51 0.06 26.54
CA GLY A 154 18.68 0.17 25.67
C GLY A 154 19.23 -1.15 25.11
N LEU A 155 18.59 -2.30 25.37
CA LEU A 155 19.04 -3.60 24.81
C LEU A 155 18.86 -3.67 23.29
N ILE A 156 17.75 -3.14 22.76
CA ILE A 156 17.53 -3.00 21.33
C ILE A 156 17.69 -1.52 20.97
N GLY A 157 18.87 -1.17 20.47
CA GLY A 157 19.18 0.17 20.01
C GLY A 157 18.99 0.37 18.50
N ILE A 158 19.08 1.64 18.09
CA ILE A 158 19.06 2.09 16.69
C ILE A 158 20.09 1.35 15.83
N HIS A 159 21.25 1.02 16.40
CA HIS A 159 22.31 0.29 15.70
C HIS A 159 21.83 -1.06 15.20
N LEU A 160 21.17 -1.86 16.05
CA LEU A 160 20.70 -3.19 15.69
C LEU A 160 19.60 -3.10 14.62
N GLU A 161 18.66 -2.16 14.79
CA GLU A 161 17.55 -1.97 13.86
C GLU A 161 18.03 -1.51 12.47
N THR A 162 18.98 -0.57 12.42
CA THR A 162 19.57 -0.11 11.16
C THR A 162 20.44 -1.20 10.51
N HIS A 163 21.12 -2.03 11.32
CA HIS A 163 21.95 -3.12 10.81
C HIS A 163 21.09 -4.22 10.16
N CYS A 164 19.97 -4.57 10.79
CA CYS A 164 18.97 -5.48 10.22
C CYS A 164 18.42 -4.95 8.89
N LEU A 165 18.09 -3.65 8.84
CA LEU A 165 17.60 -3.00 7.62
C LEU A 165 18.63 -3.01 6.48
N ALA A 166 19.92 -2.84 6.80
CA ALA A 166 21.01 -2.86 5.81
C ALA A 166 21.27 -4.26 5.23
N LEU A 167 21.34 -5.30 6.08
CA LEU A 167 21.74 -6.65 5.68
C LEU A 167 20.61 -7.41 4.97
N VAL A 168 19.41 -7.32 5.50
CA VAL A 168 18.26 -8.11 5.04
C VAL A 168 17.43 -7.33 4.02
N GLY A 169 17.61 -6.00 3.97
CA GLY A 169 16.81 -5.09 3.17
C GLY A 169 15.37 -5.01 3.65
N GLN A 170 14.54 -4.26 2.91
CA GLN A 170 13.08 -4.21 3.12
C GLN A 170 12.36 -5.53 2.81
N ALA A 171 13.07 -6.56 2.32
CA ALA A 171 12.49 -7.77 1.74
C ALA A 171 11.95 -8.76 2.78
N PHE A 172 12.40 -8.67 4.04
CA PHE A 172 11.90 -9.49 5.13
C PHE A 172 11.54 -8.56 6.28
N GLY A 173 10.24 -8.44 6.55
CA GLY A 173 9.68 -7.61 7.61
C GLY A 173 10.02 -8.10 9.00
N TYR A 174 11.30 -8.08 9.38
CA TYR A 174 11.75 -8.18 10.77
C TYR A 174 11.49 -6.86 11.52
N HIS A 175 10.40 -6.18 11.21
CA HIS A 175 10.01 -5.00 11.97
C HIS A 175 9.56 -5.47 13.35
N CYS A 176 10.39 -5.08 14.31
CA CYS A 176 10.37 -5.35 15.75
C CYS A 176 9.12 -4.81 16.49
N ASN A 177 7.93 -4.83 15.88
CA ASN A 177 6.71 -4.31 16.50
C ASN A 177 6.28 -5.11 17.75
N TYR A 178 6.85 -6.31 17.95
CA TYR A 178 6.59 -7.17 19.10
C TYR A 178 7.74 -7.19 20.13
N CYS A 179 8.83 -6.43 19.92
CA CYS A 179 9.98 -6.45 20.82
C CYS A 179 9.66 -5.99 22.23
N THR A 180 8.87 -4.92 22.39
CA THR A 180 8.38 -4.46 23.70
C THR A 180 7.62 -5.55 24.43
N VAL A 181 6.72 -6.25 23.72
CA VAL A 181 5.91 -7.32 24.30
C VAL A 181 6.77 -8.52 24.70
N VAL A 182 7.71 -8.92 23.85
CA VAL A 182 8.63 -10.01 24.18
C VAL A 182 9.50 -9.65 25.38
N TYR A 183 9.91 -8.38 25.50
CA TYR A 183 10.66 -7.89 26.65
C TYR A 183 9.83 -7.97 27.94
N GLU A 184 8.59 -7.45 27.94
CA GLU A 184 7.67 -7.53 29.07
C GLU A 184 7.42 -8.99 29.51
N ILE A 185 7.22 -9.90 28.56
CA ILE A 185 7.02 -11.33 28.84
C ILE A 185 8.31 -11.96 29.39
N SER A 186 9.48 -11.55 28.89
CA SER A 186 10.77 -12.04 29.36
C SER A 186 11.02 -11.66 30.82
N GLU A 187 10.68 -10.43 31.21
CA GLU A 187 10.77 -9.97 32.60
C GLU A 187 9.75 -10.69 33.50
N GLN A 188 8.54 -10.94 33.01
CA GLN A 188 7.53 -11.70 33.78
C GLN A 188 7.92 -13.16 34.02
N LEU A 189 8.62 -13.77 33.06
CA LEU A 189 9.05 -15.17 33.13
C LEU A 189 10.46 -15.36 33.70
N ASP A 190 11.18 -14.28 34.00
CA ASP A 190 12.59 -14.29 34.45
C ASP A 190 13.52 -15.08 33.53
N VAL A 191 13.36 -14.88 32.22
CA VAL A 191 14.18 -15.52 31.17
C VAL A 191 15.02 -14.48 30.46
N ASP A 192 16.21 -14.88 29.98
CA ASP A 192 17.05 -14.02 29.13
C ASP A 192 16.31 -13.54 27.88
N PHE A 193 16.23 -12.22 27.73
CA PHE A 193 15.54 -11.55 26.63
C PHE A 193 15.99 -12.04 25.25
N PHE A 194 17.30 -12.14 25.02
CA PHE A 194 17.83 -12.57 23.72
C PHE A 194 17.49 -14.02 23.37
N VAL A 195 17.41 -14.91 24.37
CA VAL A 195 17.06 -16.32 24.18
C VAL A 195 15.58 -16.46 23.83
N MET A 196 14.72 -15.73 24.56
CA MET A 196 13.29 -15.64 24.25
C MET A 196 13.07 -15.09 22.85
N TYR A 197 13.75 -13.98 22.52
CA TYR A 197 13.66 -13.33 21.22
C TYR A 197 14.07 -14.24 20.05
N ALA A 198 15.18 -14.97 20.20
CA ALA A 198 15.63 -15.94 19.19
C ALA A 198 14.63 -17.10 19.01
N THR A 199 14.06 -17.59 20.11
CA THR A 199 13.06 -18.68 20.09
C THR A 199 11.79 -18.26 19.37
N VAL A 200 11.27 -17.05 19.66
CA VAL A 200 10.13 -16.47 18.96
C VAL A 200 10.43 -16.30 17.46
N GLY A 201 11.62 -15.80 17.12
CA GLY A 201 12.06 -15.65 15.72
C GLY A 201 12.12 -16.97 14.95
N PHE A 202 12.59 -18.04 15.60
CA PHE A 202 12.63 -19.38 15.02
C PHE A 202 11.22 -19.91 14.69
N TRP A 203 10.29 -19.82 15.66
CA TRP A 203 8.90 -20.22 15.44
C TRP A 203 8.20 -19.36 14.39
N ASN A 204 8.44 -18.04 14.38
CA ASN A 204 7.91 -17.15 13.36
C ASN A 204 8.35 -17.57 11.95
N THR A 205 9.64 -17.88 11.78
CA THR A 205 10.18 -18.36 10.50
C THR A 205 9.53 -19.68 10.07
N LEU A 206 9.34 -20.60 11.02
CA LEU A 206 8.66 -21.88 10.78
C LEU A 206 7.19 -21.67 10.35
N PHE A 207 6.44 -20.78 11.00
CA PHE A 207 5.06 -20.50 10.64
C PHE A 207 4.94 -19.80 9.28
N VAL A 208 5.83 -18.85 8.97
CA VAL A 208 5.85 -18.20 7.65
C VAL A 208 6.12 -19.22 6.54
N LEU A 209 7.06 -20.15 6.76
CA LEU A 209 7.32 -21.23 5.80
C LEU A 209 6.09 -22.14 5.62
N ALA A 210 5.44 -22.52 6.72
CA ALA A 210 4.21 -23.30 6.67
C ALA A 210 3.11 -22.55 5.87
N TYR A 211 2.90 -21.26 6.13
CA TYR A 211 1.90 -20.44 5.43
C TYR A 211 2.19 -20.31 3.93
N ALA A 212 3.47 -20.25 3.55
CA ALA A 212 3.89 -20.25 2.15
C ALA A 212 3.52 -21.58 1.46
N VAL A 213 3.88 -22.71 2.07
CA VAL A 213 3.60 -24.07 1.52
C VAL A 213 2.10 -24.36 1.46
N PHE A 214 1.33 -23.96 2.47
CA PHE A 214 -0.13 -24.11 2.47
C PHE A 214 -0.86 -23.12 1.56
N GLY A 215 -0.16 -22.17 0.93
CA GLY A 215 -0.75 -21.20 0.02
C GLY A 215 -1.75 -20.24 0.69
N TRP A 216 -1.54 -19.91 1.96
CA TRP A 216 -2.40 -18.99 2.71
C TRP A 216 -2.33 -17.55 2.20
N SER A 217 -1.35 -17.23 1.34
CA SER A 217 -1.29 -15.98 0.58
C SER A 217 -2.57 -15.68 -0.21
N LYS A 218 -3.38 -16.69 -0.55
CA LYS A 218 -4.69 -16.51 -1.19
C LYS A 218 -5.68 -15.73 -0.32
N LEU A 219 -5.49 -15.67 1.01
CA LEU A 219 -6.35 -14.92 1.93
C LEU A 219 -6.33 -13.42 1.67
N ILE A 220 -5.22 -12.87 1.13
CA ILE A 220 -5.12 -11.44 0.81
C ILE A 220 -6.19 -11.01 -0.21
N LYS A 221 -6.70 -11.93 -1.05
CA LYS A 221 -7.77 -11.64 -2.02
C LYS A 221 -9.09 -11.23 -1.36
N TYR A 222 -9.29 -11.60 -0.09
CA TYR A 222 -10.46 -11.19 0.68
C TYR A 222 -10.27 -9.83 1.35
N ALA A 223 -9.02 -9.40 1.57
CA ALA A 223 -8.72 -8.04 2.00
C ALA A 223 -9.03 -7.10 0.83
N THR A 224 -10.06 -6.28 1.02
CA THR A 224 -10.46 -5.31 0.00
C THR A 224 -9.90 -3.96 0.32
N ARG A 225 -9.90 -3.11 -0.71
CA ARG A 225 -9.45 -1.73 -0.61
C ARG A 225 -10.01 -0.98 0.59
N SER A 226 -11.29 -1.14 0.90
CA SER A 226 -11.91 -0.54 2.09
C SER A 226 -11.20 -0.92 3.40
N VAL A 227 -10.78 -2.18 3.54
CA VAL A 227 -10.05 -2.67 4.72
C VAL A 227 -8.62 -2.10 4.74
N GLU A 228 -7.97 -2.03 3.58
CA GLU A 228 -6.64 -1.39 3.44
C GLU A 228 -6.68 0.09 3.82
N GLU A 229 -7.74 0.81 3.42
CA GLU A 229 -7.93 2.22 3.75
C GLU A 229 -8.18 2.45 5.24
N ILE A 230 -9.01 1.61 5.89
CA ILE A 230 -9.21 1.69 7.35
C ILE A 230 -7.88 1.46 8.07
N PHE A 231 -7.11 0.47 7.65
CA PHE A 231 -5.83 0.18 8.28
C PHE A 231 -4.79 1.29 8.08
N ALA A 232 -4.68 1.83 6.86
CA ALA A 232 -3.83 2.98 6.58
C ALA A 232 -4.26 4.20 7.41
N GLN A 233 -5.57 4.43 7.55
CA GLN A 233 -6.12 5.52 8.33
C GLN A 233 -5.82 5.35 9.83
N PHE A 234 -5.89 4.13 10.35
CA PHE A 234 -5.51 3.83 11.73
C PHE A 234 -4.04 4.16 12.01
N ILE A 235 -3.13 3.77 11.11
CA ILE A 235 -1.69 4.05 11.27
C ILE A 235 -1.43 5.56 11.31
N THR A 236 -2.11 6.34 10.46
CA THR A 236 -1.97 7.81 10.50
C THR A 236 -2.44 8.43 11.81
N ILE A 237 -3.52 7.90 12.40
CA ILE A 237 -4.00 8.33 13.71
C ILE A 237 -3.00 7.96 14.81
N CYS A 238 -2.38 6.77 14.73
CA CYS A 238 -1.34 6.35 15.68
C CYS A 238 -0.13 7.29 15.65
N PHE A 239 0.42 7.57 14.46
CA PHE A 239 1.56 8.50 14.35
C PHE A 239 1.22 9.91 14.83
N PHE A 240 -0.01 10.37 14.61
CA PHE A 240 -0.45 11.65 15.14
C PHE A 240 -0.55 11.64 16.68
N TYR A 241 -1.08 10.56 17.25
CA TYR A 241 -1.21 10.37 18.69
C TYR A 241 0.15 10.27 19.39
N ASP A 242 1.08 9.46 18.85
CA ASP A 242 2.42 9.29 19.41
C ASP A 242 3.19 10.61 19.39
N ALA A 243 3.16 11.36 18.29
CA ALA A 243 3.81 12.67 18.19
C ALA A 243 3.27 13.70 19.20
N ILE A 244 1.96 13.67 19.51
CA ILE A 244 1.38 14.53 20.55
C ILE A 244 1.81 14.06 21.93
N ASN A 245 1.78 12.75 22.19
CA ASN A 245 2.18 12.18 23.48
C ASN A 245 3.64 12.48 23.80
N ASP A 246 4.56 12.31 22.84
CA ASP A 246 5.98 12.64 23.02
C ASP A 246 6.17 14.14 23.34
N CYS A 247 5.39 15.01 22.70
CA CYS A 247 5.39 16.43 23.02
C CYS A 247 4.89 16.69 24.45
N VAL A 248 3.77 16.09 24.85
CA VAL A 248 3.20 16.21 26.21
C VAL A 248 4.16 15.65 27.26
N GLU A 249 4.81 14.52 27.00
CA GLU A 249 5.82 13.92 27.87
C GLU A 249 7.02 14.86 28.05
N SER A 250 7.48 15.48 26.97
CA SER A 250 8.53 16.51 27.01
C SER A 250 8.15 17.70 27.90
N PHE A 251 6.92 18.20 27.81
CA PHE A 251 6.42 19.25 28.71
C PHE A 251 6.31 18.77 30.16
N ASN A 252 5.85 17.53 30.40
CA ASN A 252 5.76 16.99 31.75
C ASN A 252 7.14 16.80 32.40
N LYS A 253 8.16 16.41 31.61
CA LYS A 253 9.51 16.10 32.08
C LYS A 253 10.37 17.34 32.34
N TYR A 254 10.26 18.36 31.48
CA TYR A 254 11.15 19.53 31.53
C TYR A 254 10.43 20.81 31.97
N TYR A 255 9.12 20.94 31.73
CA TYR A 255 8.36 22.16 32.04
C TYR A 255 7.63 22.09 33.39
N HIS A 256 6.90 21.00 33.66
CA HIS A 256 6.02 20.84 34.83
C HIS A 256 6.68 20.20 36.07
N THR A 257 8.01 20.16 36.13
CA THR A 257 8.76 19.49 37.20
C THR A 257 8.68 20.22 38.53
N LYS A 258 8.64 19.48 39.65
CA LYS A 258 8.70 20.04 41.02
C LYS A 258 9.93 20.92 41.24
N ALA A 259 11.06 20.59 40.60
CA ALA A 259 12.26 21.42 40.57
C ALA A 259 11.98 22.81 39.98
N CYS A 260 11.25 22.89 38.86
CA CYS A 260 10.85 24.15 38.23
C CYS A 260 9.80 24.94 39.04
N ALA A 261 8.96 24.25 39.82
CA ALA A 261 8.05 24.90 40.76
C ALA A 261 8.80 25.47 41.98
N ASN A 262 9.81 24.76 42.48
CA ASN A 262 10.67 25.22 43.57
C ASN A 262 11.58 26.38 43.12
N PHE A 263 12.06 26.37 41.88
CA PHE A 263 12.77 27.51 41.28
C PHE A 263 11.89 28.77 41.30
N ARG A 264 10.62 28.64 40.94
CA ARG A 264 9.65 29.74 40.98
C ARG A 264 9.43 30.27 42.41
N LYS A 265 9.30 29.39 43.39
CA LYS A 265 9.18 29.77 44.81
C LYS A 265 10.46 30.43 45.36
N LEU A 266 11.63 30.03 44.85
CA LEU A 266 12.91 30.66 45.16
C LEU A 266 12.99 32.08 44.57
N THR A 267 12.54 32.28 43.32
CA THR A 267 12.49 33.61 42.68
C THR A 267 11.44 34.53 43.30
N ASP A 268 10.33 33.96 43.79
CA ASP A 268 9.26 34.70 44.46
C ASP A 268 9.59 35.00 45.94
N GLY A 269 10.77 34.58 46.43
CA GLY A 269 11.28 34.90 47.77
C GLY A 269 10.70 34.08 48.91
N GLU A 270 9.97 32.99 48.61
CA GLU A 270 9.31 32.14 49.60
C GLU A 270 10.21 31.01 50.14
N LEU A 271 11.37 30.76 49.51
CA LEU A 271 12.25 29.62 49.83
C LEU A 271 13.72 30.06 50.01
N ASN A 272 14.33 29.72 51.15
CA ASN A 272 15.73 30.03 51.44
C ASN A 272 16.68 28.94 50.89
N VAL A 273 17.72 29.36 50.18
CA VAL A 273 18.72 28.55 49.45
C VAL A 273 19.40 27.49 50.34
N THR A 274 19.46 27.69 51.65
CA THR A 274 20.17 26.84 52.61
C THR A 274 19.51 25.49 52.90
N THR A 275 18.27 25.27 52.43
CA THR A 275 17.50 24.03 52.68
C THR A 275 17.62 22.99 51.56
N LEU A 276 18.50 23.22 50.59
CA LEU A 276 18.49 22.48 49.33
C LEU A 276 19.72 21.58 49.15
N GLU A 277 19.53 20.26 49.20
CA GLU A 277 20.59 19.26 49.06
C GLU A 277 21.04 19.00 47.60
N THR A 278 20.29 19.47 46.59
CA THR A 278 20.60 19.26 45.17
C THR A 278 20.39 20.54 44.33
N PRO A 279 21.24 20.83 43.33
CA PRO A 279 21.04 21.99 42.45
C PRO A 279 19.72 21.87 41.66
N ILE A 280 18.90 22.93 41.67
CA ILE A 280 17.68 23.01 40.83
C ILE A 280 18.10 23.33 39.40
N ILE A 281 18.16 22.31 38.56
CA ILE A 281 18.30 22.46 37.12
C ILE A 281 16.89 22.39 36.53
N CYS A 282 16.35 23.55 36.14
CA CYS A 282 15.06 23.68 35.48
C CYS A 282 15.30 24.17 34.04
N GLN A 283 15.16 23.27 33.07
CA GLN A 283 15.40 23.56 31.65
C GLN A 283 14.06 23.61 30.90
N ARG A 284 13.34 24.74 30.99
CA ARG A 284 12.04 24.89 30.29
C ARG A 284 12.20 25.12 28.80
N GLU A 285 13.36 25.63 28.41
CA GLU A 285 13.78 25.86 27.03
C GLU A 285 13.73 24.59 26.18
N ASP A 286 13.98 23.41 26.78
CA ASP A 286 14.02 22.14 26.06
C ASP A 286 12.65 21.72 25.53
N SER A 287 11.57 21.86 26.33
CA SER A 287 10.20 21.59 25.86
C SER A 287 9.75 22.58 24.78
N LEU A 288 10.12 23.86 24.93
CA LEU A 288 9.77 24.89 23.95
C LEU A 288 10.53 24.67 22.64
N LEU A 289 11.79 24.27 22.72
CA LEU A 289 12.60 23.89 21.56
C LEU A 289 12.03 22.65 20.88
N HIS A 290 11.56 21.65 21.64
CA HIS A 290 10.88 20.47 21.12
C HIS A 290 9.67 20.88 20.27
N LEU A 291 8.77 21.68 20.83
CA LEU A 291 7.57 22.16 20.14
C LEU A 291 7.92 22.98 18.90
N LEU A 292 8.91 23.89 19.01
CA LEU A 292 9.34 24.74 17.91
C LEU A 292 9.91 23.92 16.74
N LEU A 293 10.74 22.93 17.02
CA LEU A 293 11.33 22.05 16.02
C LEU A 293 10.26 21.16 15.36
N ALA A 294 9.33 20.60 16.13
CA ALA A 294 8.25 19.78 15.60
C ALA A 294 7.32 20.60 14.68
N LEU A 295 6.88 21.78 15.11
CA LEU A 295 6.02 22.63 14.27
C LEU A 295 6.78 23.24 13.08
N GLY A 296 8.06 23.59 13.27
CA GLY A 296 8.92 24.13 12.23
C GLY A 296 9.16 23.13 11.09
N THR A 297 9.36 21.85 11.42
CA THR A 297 9.52 20.77 10.43
C THR A 297 8.22 20.50 9.68
N VAL A 298 7.06 20.50 10.35
CA VAL A 298 5.75 20.41 9.69
C VAL A 298 5.54 21.58 8.73
N TRP A 299 5.82 22.80 9.18
CA TRP A 299 5.67 24.00 8.35
C TRP A 299 6.58 23.97 7.11
N LEU A 300 7.85 23.61 7.30
CA LEU A 300 8.81 23.46 6.20
C LEU A 300 8.37 22.37 5.22
N SER A 301 7.90 21.23 5.73
CA SER A 301 7.40 20.11 4.91
C SER A 301 6.16 20.49 4.10
N LEU A 302 5.21 21.22 4.70
CA LEU A 302 4.03 21.72 3.99
C LEU A 302 4.38 22.78 2.93
N ARG A 303 5.34 23.66 3.23
CA ARG A 303 5.78 24.70 2.29
C ARG A 303 6.51 24.11 1.09
N THR A 304 7.38 23.13 1.31
CA THR A 304 8.08 22.40 0.24
C THR A 304 7.12 21.55 -0.57
N TYR A 305 6.12 20.91 0.05
CA TYR A 305 5.05 20.20 -0.67
C TYR A 305 4.28 21.10 -1.63
N LYS A 306 3.84 22.29 -1.17
CA LYS A 306 3.12 23.26 -2.02
C LYS A 306 4.00 23.83 -3.14
N PHE A 307 5.28 24.07 -2.85
CA PHE A 307 6.22 24.60 -3.83
C PHE A 307 6.50 23.60 -4.97
N ASN A 308 6.50 22.31 -4.65
CA ASN A 308 6.90 21.25 -5.58
C ASN A 308 5.72 20.33 -5.96
N GLN A 309 4.53 20.87 -6.21
CA GLN A 309 3.36 20.10 -6.64
C GLN A 309 3.59 19.31 -7.96
N ARG A 310 4.66 19.62 -8.70
CA ARG A 310 5.18 18.86 -9.86
C ARG A 310 5.99 17.60 -9.50
N TYR A 311 6.51 17.52 -8.28
CA TYR A 311 7.38 16.47 -7.79
C TYR A 311 7.09 16.22 -6.29
N ALA A 312 5.90 15.73 -5.95
CA ALA A 312 5.53 15.47 -4.55
C ALA A 312 6.17 14.16 -4.05
N TRP A 313 7.32 14.28 -3.38
CA TRP A 313 8.15 13.18 -2.88
C TRP A 313 7.89 12.78 -1.42
N TYR A 314 6.78 13.13 -0.77
CA TYR A 314 6.62 12.75 0.64
C TYR A 314 5.19 12.29 0.95
N SER A 315 5.01 10.97 1.06
CA SER A 315 3.91 10.35 1.79
C SER A 315 4.36 9.01 2.38
N SER A 316 4.03 8.88 3.67
CA SER A 316 4.23 7.89 4.76
C SER A 316 4.63 6.43 4.46
N THR A 317 5.01 5.69 5.50
CA THR A 317 5.59 4.33 5.50
C THR A 317 4.75 3.23 4.81
N PHE A 318 3.41 3.26 4.91
CA PHE A 318 2.50 2.40 4.11
C PHE A 318 2.39 2.86 2.65
N THR A 319 2.62 4.14 2.43
CA THR A 319 2.75 4.79 1.13
C THR A 319 4.18 4.75 0.60
N THR A 320 5.22 4.29 1.32
CA THR A 320 6.60 4.32 0.79
C THR A 320 6.67 3.46 -0.46
N SER A 321 6.01 2.29 -0.45
CA SER A 321 5.85 1.44 -1.63
C SER A 321 5.07 2.13 -2.76
N CYS A 322 3.96 2.80 -2.47
CA CYS A 322 3.17 3.49 -3.50
C CYS A 322 3.86 4.75 -4.05
N SER A 323 4.49 5.55 -3.20
CA SER A 323 5.27 6.74 -3.53
C SER A 323 6.52 6.38 -4.34
N PHE A 324 7.18 5.27 -3.97
CA PHE A 324 8.26 4.67 -4.73
C PHE A 324 7.82 4.20 -6.12
N LEU A 325 6.68 3.51 -6.23
CA LEU A 325 6.12 3.13 -7.52
C LEU A 325 5.77 4.35 -8.37
N ARG A 326 5.23 5.40 -7.74
CA ARG A 326 4.90 6.66 -8.41
C ARG A 326 6.12 7.44 -8.88
N SER A 327 7.24 7.39 -8.16
CA SER A 327 8.49 8.04 -8.62
C SER A 327 9.13 7.31 -9.81
N LEU A 328 8.89 6.01 -9.93
CA LEU A 328 9.28 5.19 -11.08
C LEU A 328 8.30 5.27 -12.25
N ALA A 329 7.14 5.90 -12.06
CA ALA A 329 6.15 6.09 -13.11
C ALA A 329 6.59 7.14 -14.14
N ASP A 330 6.35 6.84 -15.42
CA ASP A 330 6.37 7.83 -16.50
C ASP A 330 4.95 8.42 -16.62
N THR A 331 4.82 9.72 -16.37
CA THR A 331 3.55 10.45 -16.44
C THR A 331 3.48 11.33 -17.69
N GLU A 332 2.33 11.33 -18.34
CA GLU A 332 1.98 12.23 -19.45
C GLU A 332 0.90 13.21 -18.99
N GLU A 333 1.02 14.48 -19.38
CA GLU A 333 0.01 15.50 -19.14
C GLU A 333 -0.97 15.49 -20.31
N ARG A 334 -2.25 15.17 -20.04
CA ARG A 334 -3.33 15.26 -21.03
C ARG A 334 -4.25 16.40 -20.63
N ASN A 335 -4.45 17.34 -21.54
CA ASN A 335 -5.39 18.44 -21.33
C ASN A 335 -6.80 17.94 -21.71
N ASN A 336 -7.59 17.58 -20.70
CA ASN A 336 -8.99 17.20 -20.87
C ASN A 336 -9.85 18.42 -20.50
N GLN A 337 -10.46 19.07 -21.49
CA GLN A 337 -11.43 20.16 -21.28
C GLN A 337 -10.92 21.31 -20.39
N GLY A 338 -9.63 21.66 -20.48
CA GLY A 338 -9.03 22.76 -19.71
C GLY A 338 -8.44 22.36 -18.35
N LEU A 339 -8.65 21.10 -17.91
CA LEU A 339 -7.93 20.51 -16.77
C LEU A 339 -6.74 19.69 -17.28
N ILE A 340 -5.56 20.04 -16.77
CA ILE A 340 -4.33 19.27 -17.00
C ILE A 340 -4.38 18.05 -16.07
N GLU A 341 -4.72 16.89 -16.62
CA GLU A 341 -4.71 15.62 -15.90
C GLU A 341 -3.41 14.88 -16.18
N THR A 342 -2.77 14.38 -15.12
CA THR A 342 -1.56 13.56 -15.24
C THR A 342 -1.95 12.09 -15.31
N HIS A 343 -1.65 11.43 -16.43
CA HIS A 343 -1.91 10.00 -16.61
C HIS A 343 -0.60 9.21 -16.54
N ILE A 344 -0.59 8.10 -15.80
CA ILE A 344 0.57 7.21 -15.71
C ILE A 344 0.58 6.31 -16.95
N ILE A 345 1.64 6.37 -17.75
CA ILE A 345 1.79 5.59 -18.99
C ILE A 345 2.31 4.19 -18.65
N ARG A 346 3.38 4.15 -17.86
CA ARG A 346 4.07 2.93 -17.46
C ARG A 346 4.81 3.15 -16.14
N VAL A 347 4.96 2.08 -15.37
CA VAL A 347 5.80 2.04 -14.16
C VAL A 347 7.02 1.19 -14.49
N ARG A 348 8.22 1.70 -14.16
CA ARG A 348 9.47 0.96 -14.37
C ARG A 348 9.71 0.03 -13.18
N GLU A 349 9.82 -1.27 -13.43
CA GLU A 349 10.24 -2.22 -12.41
C GLU A 349 11.77 -2.28 -12.36
N THR A 350 12.36 -1.91 -11.23
CA THR A 350 13.82 -1.89 -11.08
C THR A 350 14.23 -2.45 -9.73
N ARG A 351 15.29 -3.27 -9.69
CA ARG A 351 15.87 -3.78 -8.43
C ARG A 351 17.02 -2.95 -7.90
N ILE A 352 17.63 -2.14 -8.77
CA ILE A 352 18.77 -1.28 -8.45
C ILE A 352 18.40 -0.24 -7.39
N THR A 353 17.17 0.25 -7.40
CA THR A 353 16.73 1.25 -6.42
C THR A 353 16.78 0.73 -4.98
N ALA A 354 16.23 -0.46 -4.74
CA ALA A 354 16.26 -1.12 -3.44
C ALA A 354 17.67 -1.56 -3.03
N LEU A 355 18.46 -2.07 -3.98
CA LEU A 355 19.86 -2.44 -3.71
C LEU A 355 20.69 -1.21 -3.32
N LEU A 356 20.55 -0.11 -4.07
CA LEU A 356 21.29 1.12 -3.81
C LEU A 356 20.85 1.78 -2.51
N SER A 357 19.55 1.78 -2.18
CA SER A 357 19.07 2.26 -0.89
C SER A 357 19.63 1.43 0.28
N ASN A 358 19.67 0.10 0.17
CA ASN A 358 20.21 -0.75 1.23
C ASN A 358 21.72 -0.55 1.41
N ILE A 359 22.47 -0.36 0.32
CA ILE A 359 23.89 0.01 0.39
C ILE A 359 24.06 1.35 1.08
N LEU A 360 23.24 2.37 0.75
CA LEU A 360 23.29 3.67 1.42
C LEU A 360 22.95 3.56 2.91
N ILE A 361 21.97 2.74 3.30
CA ILE A 361 21.65 2.46 4.71
C ILE A 361 22.82 1.76 5.40
N GLY A 362 23.44 0.77 4.75
CA GLY A 362 24.64 0.11 5.27
C GLY A 362 25.82 1.07 5.45
N LEU A 363 26.03 1.98 4.49
CA LEU A 363 27.04 3.03 4.61
C LEU A 363 26.71 4.03 5.73
N SER A 364 25.43 4.30 5.97
CA SER A 364 24.98 5.17 7.05
C SER A 364 25.32 4.61 8.44
N LEU A 365 25.49 3.29 8.60
CA LEU A 365 25.93 2.65 9.85
C LEU A 365 27.29 3.17 10.32
N PHE A 366 28.23 3.38 9.39
CA PHE A 366 29.54 3.97 9.70
C PHE A 366 29.43 5.44 10.13
N MET A 367 28.34 6.11 9.73
CA MET A 367 28.02 7.48 10.11
C MET A 367 27.16 7.57 11.38
N ILE A 368 26.75 6.45 12.01
CA ILE A 368 25.92 6.54 13.22
C ILE A 368 26.62 7.20 14.43
N PRO A 369 27.94 7.04 14.69
CA PRO A 369 28.49 7.56 15.94
C PRO A 369 28.51 9.10 16.07
N TYR A 370 28.44 9.87 14.97
CA TYR A 370 28.55 11.34 15.03
C TYR A 370 27.36 12.10 14.40
N PRO A 371 27.03 11.97 13.10
CA PRO A 371 25.96 12.77 12.48
C PRO A 371 24.51 12.30 12.72
N LEU A 372 24.24 11.00 12.94
CA LEU A 372 22.84 10.54 13.11
C LEU A 372 22.27 10.79 14.50
N ASN A 373 23.09 10.82 15.55
CA ASN A 373 22.67 11.26 16.89
C ASN A 373 22.32 12.75 16.93
N LEU A 374 22.69 13.51 15.89
CA LEU A 374 22.32 14.93 15.75
C LEU A 374 20.85 15.12 15.36
N ILE A 375 20.19 14.08 14.86
CA ILE A 375 18.76 14.12 14.53
C ILE A 375 17.98 14.09 15.85
N SER A 376 17.49 15.24 16.26
CA SER A 376 16.72 15.36 17.49
C SER A 376 15.36 14.68 17.33
N THR A 377 14.89 14.01 18.39
CA THR A 377 13.55 13.40 18.43
C THR A 377 12.41 14.35 18.03
N PRO A 378 12.42 15.65 18.38
CA PRO A 378 11.35 16.58 17.98
C PRO A 378 11.22 16.75 16.46
N VAL A 379 12.32 16.61 15.72
CA VAL A 379 12.32 16.70 14.25
C VAL A 379 11.64 15.47 13.64
N LEU A 380 11.84 14.29 14.24
CA LEU A 380 11.18 13.05 13.83
C LEU A 380 9.67 13.10 14.13
N ASP A 381 9.28 13.62 15.30
CA ASP A 381 7.87 13.79 15.66
C ASP A 381 7.14 14.71 14.67
N GLY A 382 7.78 15.83 14.29
CA GLY A 382 7.23 16.73 13.29
C GLY A 382 7.15 16.12 11.88
N LEU A 383 8.10 15.27 11.50
CA LEU A 383 8.03 14.49 10.27
C LEU A 383 6.85 13.50 10.30
N PHE A 384 6.64 12.80 11.41
CA PHE A 384 5.52 11.89 11.58
C PHE A 384 4.18 12.61 11.54
N LEU A 385 4.07 13.78 12.14
CA LEU A 385 2.88 14.62 12.09
C LEU A 385 2.59 15.05 10.64
N TYR A 386 3.61 15.49 9.88
CA TYR A 386 3.44 15.79 8.47
C TYR A 386 2.99 14.56 7.66
N CYS A 387 3.61 13.40 7.86
CA CYS A 387 3.24 12.14 7.22
C CYS A 387 1.79 11.77 7.51
N ALA A 388 1.37 11.84 8.77
CA ALA A 388 -0.02 11.60 9.18
C ALA A 388 -0.99 12.54 8.46
N PHE A 389 -0.69 13.84 8.41
CA PHE A 389 -1.52 14.84 7.72
C PHE A 389 -1.60 14.61 6.20
N ALA A 390 -0.46 14.32 5.56
CA ALA A 390 -0.39 14.08 4.13
C ALA A 390 -1.14 12.80 3.70
N SER A 391 -0.99 11.73 4.47
CA SER A 391 -1.71 10.47 4.25
C SER A 391 -3.20 10.60 4.52
N PHE A 392 -3.60 11.35 5.55
CA PHE A 392 -5.01 11.61 5.83
C PHE A 392 -5.70 12.30 4.65
N ARG A 393 -5.10 13.37 4.12
CA ARG A 393 -5.67 14.11 2.99
C ARG A 393 -5.72 13.30 1.69
N GLY A 394 -4.82 12.34 1.52
CA GLY A 394 -4.70 11.51 0.33
C GLY A 394 -5.62 10.29 0.30
N SER A 395 -6.30 9.94 1.40
CA SER A 395 -7.12 8.72 1.46
C SER A 395 -8.49 8.90 0.81
N SER A 396 -8.98 7.86 0.12
CA SER A 396 -10.32 7.89 -0.49
C SER A 396 -11.41 7.92 0.60
N MET A 397 -11.17 7.26 1.74
CA MET A 397 -11.97 7.38 2.96
C MET A 397 -12.12 8.85 3.39
N PHE A 398 -11.03 9.64 3.48
CA PHE A 398 -11.11 11.06 3.84
C PHE A 398 -11.90 11.88 2.84
N GLN A 399 -11.71 11.66 1.54
CA GLN A 399 -12.52 12.32 0.52
C GLN A 399 -14.01 12.03 0.73
N ARG A 400 -14.37 10.78 1.03
CA ARG A 400 -15.75 10.39 1.30
C ARG A 400 -16.28 10.94 2.63
N ILE A 401 -15.44 11.12 3.64
CA ILE A 401 -15.78 11.85 4.87
C ILE A 401 -16.07 13.31 4.56
N CYS A 402 -15.27 13.99 3.73
CA CYS A 402 -15.55 15.37 3.31
C CYS A 402 -16.89 15.48 2.58
N LEU A 403 -17.30 14.46 1.81
CA LEU A 403 -18.60 14.42 1.14
C LEU A 403 -19.79 14.37 2.11
N LEU A 404 -19.61 13.90 3.35
CA LEU A 404 -20.66 13.97 4.39
C LEU A 404 -21.01 15.43 4.73
N PHE A 405 -20.03 16.33 4.65
CA PHE A 405 -20.18 17.74 5.01
C PHE A 405 -20.37 18.67 3.81
N GLN A 406 -20.15 18.19 2.58
CA GLN A 406 -20.21 18.99 1.36
C GLN A 406 -21.58 18.93 0.67
N GLU A 407 -22.10 20.08 0.25
CA GLU A 407 -23.34 20.21 -0.51
C GLU A 407 -23.24 19.57 -1.91
N GLN A 408 -24.33 18.93 -2.37
CA GLN A 408 -24.38 18.19 -3.64
C GLN A 408 -24.05 19.02 -4.88
N SER A 409 -24.38 20.31 -4.86
CA SER A 409 -24.14 21.27 -5.95
C SER A 409 -22.65 21.45 -6.26
N SER A 410 -21.78 21.20 -5.27
CA SER A 410 -20.34 21.40 -5.36
C SER A 410 -19.57 20.16 -5.84
N TYR A 411 -20.26 19.05 -6.16
CA TYR A 411 -19.58 17.82 -6.58
C TYR A 411 -19.05 17.92 -8.02
N PRO A 412 -17.78 17.55 -8.27
CA PRO A 412 -17.21 17.62 -9.61
C PRO A 412 -17.99 16.73 -10.61
N PRO A 413 -18.10 17.16 -11.88
CA PRO A 413 -19.01 16.56 -12.85
C PRO A 413 -18.71 15.09 -13.21
N ASN A 414 -17.45 14.66 -13.13
CA ASN A 414 -17.00 13.30 -13.49
C ASN A 414 -16.83 12.36 -12.28
N HIS A 415 -17.30 12.74 -11.09
CA HIS A 415 -17.04 11.99 -9.86
C HIS A 415 -17.91 10.73 -9.74
N TYR A 416 -17.33 9.63 -9.27
CA TYR A 416 -18.01 8.33 -9.09
C TYR A 416 -19.27 8.40 -8.20
N VAL A 417 -19.32 9.40 -7.32
CA VAL A 417 -20.46 9.71 -6.44
C VAL A 417 -21.76 9.97 -7.20
N ARG A 418 -21.72 10.41 -8.47
CA ARG A 418 -22.95 10.59 -9.27
C ARG A 418 -23.56 9.27 -9.76
N ARG A 419 -22.82 8.16 -9.72
CA ARG A 419 -23.30 6.83 -10.14
C ARG A 419 -23.93 6.02 -9.01
N ALA A 420 -23.73 6.43 -7.76
CA ALA A 420 -24.27 5.77 -6.57
C ALA A 420 -25.22 6.71 -5.81
N ARG A 421 -26.26 6.16 -5.19
CA ARG A 421 -27.17 6.96 -4.35
C ARG A 421 -26.42 7.46 -3.12
N GLN A 422 -26.49 8.76 -2.82
CA GLN A 422 -25.69 9.38 -1.76
C GLN A 422 -25.87 8.74 -0.38
N ARG A 423 -27.11 8.35 -0.01
CA ARG A 423 -27.39 7.68 1.28
C ARG A 423 -26.60 6.38 1.46
N ILE A 424 -26.33 5.67 0.37
CA ILE A 424 -25.54 4.44 0.36
C ILE A 424 -24.07 4.75 0.61
N VAL A 425 -23.53 5.78 -0.05
CA VAL A 425 -22.16 6.24 0.18
C VAL A 425 -21.96 6.65 1.63
N HIS A 426 -22.92 7.39 2.19
CA HIS A 426 -22.88 7.83 3.59
C HIS A 426 -23.03 6.69 4.60
N LEU A 427 -23.92 5.73 4.33
CA LEU A 427 -24.04 4.55 5.19
C LEU A 427 -22.73 3.75 5.20
N PHE A 428 -22.11 3.60 4.03
CA PHE A 428 -20.85 2.90 3.88
C PHE A 428 -19.71 3.60 4.64
N THR A 429 -19.57 4.92 4.49
CA THR A 429 -18.54 5.69 5.22
C THR A 429 -18.76 5.68 6.72
N VAL A 430 -20.00 5.76 7.19
CA VAL A 430 -20.30 5.65 8.63
C VAL A 430 -19.90 4.27 9.16
N CYS A 431 -20.15 3.18 8.43
CA CYS A 431 -19.67 1.86 8.82
C CYS A 431 -18.13 1.78 8.90
N GLU A 432 -17.40 2.36 7.93
CA GLU A 432 -15.94 2.42 7.96
C GLU A 432 -15.41 3.25 9.14
N ILE A 433 -16.04 4.39 9.44
CA ILE A 433 -15.68 5.23 10.60
C ILE A 433 -15.90 4.46 11.90
N ILE A 434 -17.01 3.72 12.05
CA ILE A 434 -17.27 2.90 13.24
C ILE A 434 -16.17 1.83 13.39
N GLN A 435 -15.80 1.15 12.31
CA GLN A 435 -14.72 0.16 12.31
C GLN A 435 -13.38 0.78 12.69
N LEU A 436 -13.06 1.96 12.17
CA LEU A 436 -11.86 2.72 12.51
C LEU A 436 -11.84 3.12 13.99
N VAL A 437 -12.97 3.61 14.54
CA VAL A 437 -13.08 4.00 15.95
C VAL A 437 -12.86 2.80 16.87
N ILE A 438 -13.44 1.64 16.54
CA ILE A 438 -13.20 0.40 17.28
C ILE A 438 -11.71 0.03 17.25
N LEU A 439 -11.08 0.13 16.08
CA LEU A 439 -9.66 -0.19 15.91
C LEU A 439 -8.76 0.77 16.72
N VAL A 440 -9.06 2.07 16.71
CA VAL A 440 -8.36 3.09 17.50
C VAL A 440 -8.53 2.86 19.00
N TYR A 441 -9.75 2.52 19.44
CA TYR A 441 -10.02 2.23 20.85
C TYR A 441 -9.18 1.05 21.35
N VAL A 442 -9.17 -0.05 20.60
CA VAL A 442 -8.38 -1.25 20.95
C VAL A 442 -6.88 -0.99 20.87
N GLY A 443 -6.41 -0.26 19.86
CA GLY A 443 -4.98 -0.04 19.64
C GLY A 443 -4.33 0.96 20.61
N LEU A 444 -4.99 2.09 20.87
CA LEU A 444 -4.40 3.21 21.62
C LEU A 444 -4.95 3.34 23.04
N ILE A 445 -6.28 3.27 23.20
CA ILE A 445 -6.97 3.67 24.43
C ILE A 445 -7.12 2.49 25.42
N ALA A 446 -7.17 1.25 24.93
CA ALA A 446 -7.41 0.09 25.77
C ALA A 446 -6.32 -0.07 26.85
N PRO A 447 -6.70 -0.14 28.15
CA PRO A 447 -5.72 -0.24 29.23
C PRO A 447 -5.12 -1.65 29.39
N TRP A 448 -5.63 -2.64 28.66
CA TRP A 448 -5.31 -4.05 28.84
C TRP A 448 -4.23 -4.43 27.83
N ALA A 449 -3.02 -4.76 28.30
CA ALA A 449 -1.89 -5.14 27.43
C ALA A 449 -2.26 -6.28 26.46
N TYR A 450 -3.03 -7.27 26.92
CA TYR A 450 -3.51 -8.38 26.11
C TYR A 450 -4.39 -7.96 24.91
N LEU A 451 -5.17 -6.88 25.04
CA LEU A 451 -5.99 -6.38 23.93
C LEU A 451 -5.12 -5.75 22.83
N LYS A 452 -4.05 -5.05 23.21
CA LYS A 452 -3.06 -4.51 22.26
C LYS A 452 -2.32 -5.63 21.52
N MET A 453 -2.03 -6.75 22.19
CA MET A 453 -1.43 -7.94 21.56
C MET A 453 -2.36 -8.62 20.55
N ALA A 454 -3.67 -8.62 20.81
CA ALA A 454 -4.67 -9.19 19.91
C ALA A 454 -5.02 -8.29 18.70
N PHE A 455 -4.36 -7.13 18.57
CA PHE A 455 -4.63 -6.16 17.50
C PHE A 455 -4.69 -6.74 16.08
N PRO A 456 -3.78 -7.63 15.64
CA PRO A 456 -3.87 -8.26 14.31
C PRO A 456 -5.16 -9.07 14.09
N VAL A 457 -5.73 -9.64 15.15
CA VAL A 457 -7.00 -10.38 15.10
C VAL A 457 -8.15 -9.42 14.82
N PHE A 458 -8.14 -8.22 15.40
CA PHE A 458 -9.15 -7.20 15.13
C PHE A 458 -9.07 -6.69 13.68
N ILE A 459 -7.87 -6.52 13.13
CA ILE A 459 -7.71 -6.22 11.69
C ILE A 459 -8.27 -7.36 10.85
N ALA A 460 -7.92 -8.61 11.16
CA ALA A 460 -8.43 -9.77 10.44
C ALA A 460 -9.96 -9.84 10.49
N LEU A 461 -10.59 -9.41 11.59
CA LEU A 461 -12.04 -9.36 11.78
C LEU A 461 -12.73 -8.27 10.92
N LEU A 462 -12.01 -7.24 10.46
CA LEU A 462 -12.56 -6.27 9.50
C LEU A 462 -12.96 -6.92 8.17
N ILE A 463 -12.24 -7.97 7.76
CA ILE A 463 -12.48 -8.70 6.50
C ILE A 463 -13.85 -9.39 6.49
N PRO A 464 -14.21 -10.27 7.46
CA PRO A 464 -15.52 -10.90 7.51
C PRO A 464 -16.64 -9.88 7.75
N VAL A 465 -16.42 -8.84 8.57
CA VAL A 465 -17.41 -7.76 8.73
C VAL A 465 -17.75 -7.14 7.36
N ARG A 466 -16.73 -6.89 6.53
CA ARG A 466 -16.95 -6.38 5.17
C ARG A 466 -17.63 -7.37 4.24
N HIS A 467 -17.37 -8.68 4.37
CA HIS A 467 -17.94 -9.66 3.45
C HIS A 467 -19.32 -10.19 3.84
N PHE A 468 -19.68 -10.12 5.13
CA PHE A 468 -20.96 -10.62 5.65
C PHE A 468 -21.92 -9.50 6.02
N ILE A 469 -21.46 -8.43 6.69
CA ILE A 469 -22.36 -7.40 7.23
C ILE A 469 -22.71 -6.36 6.16
N LEU A 470 -21.72 -5.87 5.40
CA LEU A 470 -21.94 -4.85 4.37
C LEU A 470 -22.92 -5.31 3.25
N PRO A 471 -22.86 -6.56 2.74
CA PRO A 471 -23.79 -7.03 1.71
C PRO A 471 -25.23 -7.24 2.18
N ILE A 472 -25.49 -7.22 3.50
CA ILE A 472 -26.86 -7.25 4.04
C ILE A 472 -27.57 -5.91 3.75
N PHE A 473 -26.83 -4.80 3.79
CA PHE A 473 -27.38 -3.46 3.61
C PHE A 473 -27.20 -2.89 2.20
N LEU A 474 -26.23 -3.41 1.43
CA LEU A 474 -25.77 -2.80 0.18
C LEU A 474 -25.66 -3.83 -0.95
N ASP A 475 -26.10 -3.44 -2.15
CA ASP A 475 -26.01 -4.31 -3.32
C ASP A 475 -24.55 -4.52 -3.76
N LYS A 476 -24.21 -5.74 -4.19
CA LYS A 476 -22.83 -6.15 -4.51
C LYS A 476 -22.22 -5.30 -5.64
N LYS A 477 -23.06 -4.84 -6.57
CA LYS A 477 -22.65 -3.95 -7.68
C LYS A 477 -22.16 -2.60 -7.15
N THR A 478 -22.88 -2.02 -6.19
CA THR A 478 -22.52 -0.73 -5.59
C THR A 478 -21.26 -0.85 -4.73
N LEU A 479 -21.09 -1.96 -4.01
CA LEU A 479 -19.88 -2.25 -3.25
C LEU A 479 -18.63 -2.32 -4.16
N LYS A 480 -18.74 -3.03 -5.28
CA LYS A 480 -17.64 -3.15 -6.26
C LYS A 480 -17.26 -1.80 -6.90
N LEU A 481 -18.25 -0.93 -7.13
CA LEU A 481 -18.05 0.43 -7.60
C LEU A 481 -17.30 1.30 -6.58
N LEU A 482 -17.62 1.17 -5.29
CA LEU A 482 -16.95 1.92 -4.22
C LEU A 482 -15.51 1.47 -4.02
N ASP A 483 -15.22 0.17 -4.20
CA ASP A 483 -13.87 -0.37 -4.12
C ASP A 483 -13.01 -0.06 -5.36
N SER A 484 -13.61 0.09 -6.56
CA SER A 484 -12.87 0.27 -7.81
C SER A 484 -12.38 1.69 -8.09
N TYR A 485 -12.96 2.71 -7.45
CA TYR A 485 -12.80 4.12 -7.84
C TYR A 485 -12.01 4.99 -6.85
N GLY A 486 -11.43 4.42 -5.80
CA GLY A 486 -10.56 5.19 -4.89
C GLY A 486 -9.20 5.54 -5.47
#